data_AF-A0A1Z9SNC1-F1
#
_entry.id   AF-A0A1Z9SNC1-F1
#
_cell.length_a   1.000
_cell.length_b   1.000
_cell.length_c   1.000
_cell.angle_alpha   90.00
_cell.angle_beta   90.00
_cell.angle_gamma   90.00
#
_symmetry.space_group_name_H-M   'P 1'
#
loop_
_entity.id
_entity.type
_entity.pdbx_description
1 polymer ?
#
loop_
_entity_poly.entity_id
_entity_poly.type
_entity_poly.pdbx_seq_one_letter_code
_entity_poly.pdbx_strand_id
1 'polypeptide(L)' 'MENLTFYHTWFPFIYLYGVGGIAFLIGMFLILRTQALSLDKDHHKKWLFLLIFGFLYYASIHGTFIIMALKN' A
#
# COMPACT_ATOMS: atom_id res chain seq x y z
N MET A 1 25.48 10.76 13.23
CA MET A 1 24.52 10.63 12.11
C MET A 1 24.36 9.15 11.86
N GLU A 2 23.15 8.62 12.00
CA GLU A 2 22.89 7.20 11.79
C GLU A 2 23.10 6.86 10.31
N ASN A 3 23.81 5.76 10.02
CA ASN A 3 24.01 5.33 8.63
C ASN A 3 22.70 4.76 8.09
N LEU A 4 22.10 5.42 7.10
CA LEU A 4 20.92 4.91 6.40
C LEU A 4 21.28 3.69 5.55
N THR A 5 21.20 2.51 6.14
CA THR A 5 21.41 1.25 5.41
C THR A 5 20.12 0.74 4.79
N PHE A 6 20.23 -0.20 3.86
CA PHE A 6 19.09 -0.90 3.27
C PHE A 6 18.13 -1.45 4.35
N TYR A 7 18.68 -2.01 5.43
CA TYR A 7 17.91 -2.60 6.52
C TYR A 7 17.11 -1.57 7.34
N HIS A 8 17.50 -0.30 7.33
CA HIS A 8 16.80 0.78 8.03
C HIS A 8 15.85 1.58 7.12
N THR A 9 15.85 1.31 5.81
CA THR A 9 15.09 2.09 4.82
C THR A 9 14.20 1.18 3.95
N TRP A 10 14.80 0.47 3.00
CA TRP A 10 14.10 -0.34 2.03
C TRP A 10 13.56 -1.65 2.59
N PHE A 11 14.26 -2.30 3.52
CA PHE A 11 13.78 -3.55 4.12
C PHE A 11 12.43 -3.38 4.85
N PRO A 12 12.26 -2.42 5.79
CA PRO A 12 10.97 -2.20 6.44
C PRO A 12 9.90 -1.71 5.47
N PHE A 13 10.26 -0.93 4.44
CA PHE A 13 9.33 -0.55 3.37
C PHE A 13 8.79 -1.77 2.63
N ILE A 14 9.67 -2.66 2.16
CA ILE A 14 9.30 -3.89 1.45
C ILE A 14 8.48 -4.81 2.36
N TYR A 15 8.84 -4.90 3.64
CA TYR A 15 8.04 -5.68 4.60
C TYR A 15 6.62 -5.11 4.74
N LEU A 16 6.49 -3.81 4.98
CA LEU A 16 5.19 -3.17 5.19
C LEU A 16 4.29 -3.25 3.96
N TYR A 17 4.78 -2.89 2.78
CA TYR A 17 3.97 -2.87 1.55
C TYR A 17 3.95 -4.21 0.82
N GLY A 18 4.91 -5.10 1.07
CA GLY A 18 4.91 -6.47 0.56
C GLY A 18 4.03 -7.38 1.40
N VAL A 19 4.41 -7.63 2.66
CA VAL A 19 3.65 -8.51 3.57
C VAL A 19 2.30 -7.89 3.91
N GLY A 20 2.26 -6.60 4.25
CA GLY A 20 1.00 -5.88 4.44
C GLY A 20 0.18 -5.77 3.15
N GLY A 21 0.83 -5.73 1.98
CA GLY A 21 0.16 -5.82 0.67
C GLY A 21 -0.55 -7.15 0.45
N ILE A 22 0.06 -8.27 0.84
CA ILE A 22 -0.59 -9.59 0.81
C ILE A 22 -1.83 -9.60 1.70
N ALA A 23 -1.70 -9.11 2.95
CA ALA A 23 -2.84 -9.01 3.86
C ALA A 23 -3.96 -8.11 3.30
N PHE A 24 -3.59 -6.97 2.70
CA PHE A 24 -4.52 -6.08 2.01
C PHE A 24 -5.25 -6.79 0.86
N LEU A 25 -4.54 -7.52 0.00
CA LEU A 25 -5.15 -8.27 -1.11
C LEU A 25 -6.11 -9.36 -0.63
N ILE A 26 -5.79 -10.05 0.46
CA ILE A 26 -6.71 -11.02 1.08
C ILE A 26 -7.99 -10.30 1.55
N GLY A 27 -7.85 -9.14 2.21
CA GLY A 27 -8.98 -8.30 2.59
C GLY A 27 -9.82 -7.86 1.38
N MET A 28 -9.17 -7.40 0.32
CA MET A 28 -9.81 -7.01 -0.95
C MET A 28 -10.59 -8.18 -1.55
N PHE A 29 -10.00 -9.37 -1.59
CA PHE A 29 -10.67 -10.58 -2.06
C PHE A 29 -11.92 -10.87 -1.22
N LEU A 30 -11.82 -10.80 0.10
CA LEU A 30 -12.94 -11.08 0.99
C LEU A 30 -14.09 -10.07 0.83
N ILE A 31 -13.82 -8.76 0.78
CA ILE A 31 -14.89 -7.74 0.63
C ILE A 31 -15.60 -7.84 -0.72
N LEU A 32 -14.89 -8.24 -1.77
CA LEU A 32 -15.48 -8.48 -3.10
C LEU A 32 -16.27 -9.79 -3.11
N ARG A 33 -15.71 -10.86 -2.53
CA ARG A 33 -16.34 -12.19 -2.49
C ARG A 33 -17.63 -12.19 -1.69
N THR A 34 -17.66 -11.47 -0.58
CA THR A 34 -18.83 -11.35 0.31
C THR A 34 -19.84 -10.32 -0.15
N GLN A 35 -19.58 -9.62 -1.26
CA GLN A 35 -20.41 -8.50 -1.75
C GLN A 35 -20.54 -7.33 -0.75
N ALA A 36 -19.72 -7.29 0.31
CA ALA A 36 -19.59 -6.11 1.18
C ALA A 36 -19.21 -4.87 0.35
N LEU A 37 -18.36 -5.08 -0.65
CA LEU A 37 -18.12 -4.15 -1.75
C LEU A 37 -18.56 -4.79 -3.07
N SER A 38 -19.85 -4.73 -3.37
CA SER A 38 -20.42 -5.16 -4.67
C SER A 38 -19.96 -4.28 -5.85
N LEU A 39 -19.60 -4.90 -6.97
CA LEU A 39 -19.22 -4.22 -8.23
C LEU A 39 -20.43 -3.74 -9.03
N ASP A 40 -21.65 -4.07 -8.65
CA ASP A 40 -22.86 -3.61 -9.34
C ASP A 40 -23.21 -2.16 -8.99
N LYS A 41 -22.68 -1.65 -7.86
CA LYS A 41 -22.96 -0.31 -7.35
C LYS A 41 -21.82 0.65 -7.69
N ASP A 42 -22.12 1.73 -8.40
CA ASP A 42 -21.09 2.71 -8.80
C ASP A 42 -20.39 3.39 -7.61
N HIS A 43 -21.10 3.60 -6.50
CA HIS A 43 -20.49 4.12 -5.28
C HIS A 43 -19.44 3.16 -4.71
N HIS A 44 -19.67 1.85 -4.78
CA HIS A 44 -18.72 0.85 -4.30
C HIS A 44 -17.48 0.77 -5.21
N LYS A 45 -17.64 0.93 -6.53
CA LYS A 45 -16.50 1.03 -7.46
C LYS A 45 -15.57 2.19 -7.10
N LYS A 46 -16.13 3.34 -6.66
CA LYS A 46 -15.32 4.47 -6.16
C LYS A 46 -14.52 4.10 -4.92
N TRP A 47 -15.11 3.35 -3.99
CA TRP A 47 -14.40 2.85 -2.81
C TRP A 47 -13.30 1.84 -3.17
N LEU A 48 -13.57 0.93 -4.11
CA LEU A 48 -12.55 0.01 -4.61
C LEU A 48 -11.36 0.77 -5.21
N PHE A 49 -11.64 1.77 -6.05
CA PHE A 49 -10.62 2.64 -6.60
C PHE A 49 -9.84 3.36 -5.49
N LEU A 50 -10.54 3.95 -4.51
CA LEU A 50 -9.91 4.68 -3.41
C LEU A 50 -9.01 3.78 -2.54
N LEU A 51 -9.42 2.53 -2.28
CA LEU A 51 -8.63 1.58 -1.52
C LEU A 51 -7.33 1.20 -2.25
N ILE A 52 -7.43 0.86 -3.53
CA ILE A 52 -6.26 0.49 -4.34
C ILE A 52 -5.35 1.71 -4.54
N PHE A 53 -5.93 2.84 -4.93
CA PHE A 53 -5.20 4.08 -5.11
C PHE A 53 -4.53 4.53 -3.82
N GLY A 54 -5.25 4.51 -2.68
CA GLY A 54 -4.71 4.89 -1.38
C GLY A 54 -3.50 4.07 -0.96
N PHE A 55 -3.56 2.74 -1.16
CA PHE A 55 -2.42 1.85 -0.90
C PHE A 55 -1.20 2.21 -1.76
N LEU A 56 -1.39 2.34 -3.08
CA LEU A 56 -0.31 2.65 -4.02
C LEU A 56 0.26 4.07 -3.83
N TYR A 57 -0.62 5.04 -3.57
CA TYR A 57 -0.27 6.43 -3.33
C TYR A 57 0.61 6.55 -2.08
N TYR A 58 0.20 5.92 -0.98
CA TYR A 58 0.96 5.97 0.27
C TYR A 58 2.30 5.24 0.16
N ALA A 59 2.35 4.09 -0.53
CA ALA A 59 3.59 3.40 -0.85
C ALA A 59 4.53 4.28 -1.69
N SER A 60 3.99 5.02 -2.67
CA SER A 60 4.77 5.90 -3.54
C SER A 60 5.36 7.09 -2.78
N ILE A 61 4.59 7.74 -1.90
CA ILE A 61 5.08 8.83 -1.04
C ILE A 61 6.21 8.33 -0.15
N HIS A 62 6.01 7.19 0.51
CA HIS A 62 6.99 6.65 1.44
C HIS A 62 8.29 6.27 0.69
N GLY A 63 8.19 5.61 -0.47
CA GLY A 63 9.36 5.32 -1.31
C GLY A 63 10.07 6.58 -1.79
N THR A 64 9.33 7.63 -2.15
CA THR A 64 9.89 8.93 -2.53
C THR A 64 10.69 9.54 -1.38
N PHE A 65 10.17 9.48 -0.16
CA PHE A 65 10.88 10.01 1.01
C PHE A 65 12.13 9.21 1.37
N ILE A 66 12.13 7.88 1.16
CA ILE A 66 13.36 7.08 1.28
C ILE A 66 14.41 7.55 0.27
N ILE A 67 14.02 7.76 -0.99
CA ILE A 67 14.94 8.26 -2.03
C ILE A 67 15.46 9.65 -1.69
N MET A 68 14.59 10.56 -1.24
CA MET A 68 14.99 11.91 -0.83
C MET A 68 15.95 11.88 0.36
N ALA A 69 15.72 11.00 1.34
CA ALA A 69 16.61 10.85 2.48
C ALA A 69 17.97 10.27 2.12
N LEU A 70 18.04 9.34 1.14
CA LEU A 70 19.30 8.74 0.69
C LEU A 70 20.15 9.67 -0.20
N LYS A 71 19.53 10.67 -0.83
CA LYS A 71 20.21 11.62 -1.73
C LYS A 71 20.77 12.85 -1.01
N ASN A 72 20.42 13.03 0.27
CA ASN A 72 20.78 14.17 1.10
C ASN A 72 21.92 13.84 2.06
#